data_AF-A0A7W9JJW7-F1
#
_entry.id   AF-A0A7W9JJW7-F1
#
_cell.length_a   1.000
_cell.length_b   1.000
_cell.length_c   1.000
_cell.angle_alpha   90.00
_cell.angle_beta   90.00
_cell.angle_gamma   90.00
#
_symmetry.space_group_name_H-M   'P 1'
#
loop_
_entity.id
_entity.type
_entity.pdbx_description
1 polymer ?
#
loop_
_entity_poly.entity_id
_entity_poly.type
_entity_poly.pdbx_seq_one_letter_code
_entity_poly.pdbx_strand_id
1 'polypeptide(L)'
;MSTPYESIRDATPHAGAHTPPPTQAEFRAEHESLGEMFKSLSSRLSTLVSQEIALAKAEATESAKKAGTGAGLLAGAAVGGFFLLMFLSLALMWALGSAMHLGWAALIVAVLWGVCAAVLALMGKKHLEKIKGLPQTQETLQEIPETLNPAKETR
;
A
#
# COMPACT_ATOMS: atom_id res chain seq x y z
N MET A 1 -61.80 70.64 31.01
CA MET A 1 -62.16 70.18 29.64
C MET A 1 -61.85 68.68 29.57
N SER A 2 -62.74 67.92 28.94
CA SER A 2 -63.09 66.50 29.13
C SER A 2 -62.04 65.43 28.76
N THR A 3 -62.14 64.26 29.40
CA THR A 3 -61.65 62.91 29.00
C THR A 3 -62.44 62.36 27.76
N PRO A 4 -62.27 61.13 27.16
CA PRO A 4 -61.56 59.86 27.56
C PRO A 4 -60.95 58.98 26.40
N TYR A 5 -60.62 57.69 26.69
CA TYR A 5 -60.20 56.50 25.88
C TYR A 5 -58.68 56.30 25.63
N GLU A 6 -58.07 55.10 25.65
CA GLU A 6 -58.35 53.75 26.17
C GLU A 6 -57.06 52.91 25.95
N SER A 7 -56.74 52.07 26.93
CA SER A 7 -56.25 50.68 26.76
C SER A 7 -55.53 50.26 25.46
N ILE A 8 -54.20 50.17 25.49
CA ILE A 8 -53.50 49.04 24.85
C ILE A 8 -52.58 48.39 25.89
N ARG A 9 -53.14 47.36 26.53
CA ARG A 9 -52.40 46.30 27.21
C ARG A 9 -51.83 45.35 26.14
N ASP A 10 -50.69 44.76 26.48
CA ASP A 10 -50.21 43.45 26.07
C ASP A 10 -50.12 43.14 24.55
N ALA A 11 -48.89 43.21 24.04
CA ALA A 11 -48.46 42.39 22.92
C ALA A 11 -47.10 41.76 23.26
N THR A 12 -47.11 40.80 24.19
CA THR A 12 -46.07 39.77 24.23
C THR A 12 -46.14 39.00 22.90
N PRO A 13 -45.04 38.86 22.15
CA PRO A 13 -45.00 37.94 21.02
C PRO A 13 -45.23 36.54 21.60
N HIS A 14 -46.38 35.94 21.32
CA HIS A 14 -46.55 34.51 21.45
C HIS A 14 -45.62 33.86 20.43
N ALA A 15 -44.37 33.64 20.84
CA ALA A 15 -43.49 32.68 20.23
C ALA A 15 -44.23 31.34 20.35
N GLY A 16 -44.96 30.99 19.29
CA GLY A 16 -45.50 29.65 19.12
C GLY A 16 -44.35 28.69 19.38
N ALA A 17 -44.52 27.85 20.38
CA ALA A 17 -43.62 26.74 20.66
C ALA A 17 -43.67 25.80 19.45
N HIS A 18 -42.87 26.09 18.43
CA HIS A 18 -42.47 25.09 17.47
C HIS A 18 -41.52 24.17 18.21
N THR A 19 -42.07 23.20 18.94
CA THR A 19 -41.33 22.00 19.27
C THR A 19 -40.83 21.44 17.93
N PRO A 20 -39.50 21.40 17.69
CA PRO A 20 -39.00 20.78 16.48
C PRO A 20 -39.56 19.36 16.42
N PRO A 21 -39.94 18.87 15.22
CA PRO A 21 -40.45 17.52 15.10
C PRO A 21 -39.45 16.54 15.73
N PRO A 22 -39.92 15.50 16.44
CA PRO A 22 -39.05 14.56 17.12
C PRO A 22 -38.00 14.02 16.15
N THR A 23 -36.76 13.95 16.60
CA THR A 23 -35.66 13.42 15.80
C THR A 23 -35.95 11.96 15.44
N GLN A 24 -35.41 11.48 14.31
CA GLN A 24 -35.58 10.06 13.94
C GLN A 24 -35.12 9.09 15.04
N ALA A 25 -34.21 9.52 15.93
CA ALA A 25 -33.79 8.74 17.08
C ALA A 25 -34.88 8.65 18.16
N GLU A 26 -35.56 9.77 18.47
CA GLU A 26 -36.66 9.83 19.45
C GLU A 26 -37.89 9.06 18.95
N PHE A 27 -38.28 9.26 17.68
CA PHE A 27 -39.39 8.51 17.09
C PHE A 27 -39.13 7.00 17.07
N ARG A 28 -37.89 6.58 16.81
CA ARG A 28 -37.50 5.17 16.81
C ARG A 28 -37.43 4.60 18.23
N ALA A 29 -37.06 5.39 19.24
CA ALA A 29 -37.08 4.97 20.63
C ALA A 29 -38.50 4.79 21.20
N GLU A 30 -39.48 5.56 20.70
CA GLU A 30 -40.89 5.38 21.05
C GLU A 30 -41.58 4.23 20.30
N HIS A 31 -41.11 3.88 19.10
CA HIS A 31 -41.79 2.92 18.21
C HIS A 31 -41.07 1.57 17.97
N GLU A 32 -39.75 1.46 18.15
CA GLU A 32 -39.01 0.19 18.03
C GLU A 32 -38.76 -0.46 19.40
N SER A 33 -38.80 -1.79 19.40
CA SER A 33 -38.36 -2.54 20.58
C SER A 33 -36.83 -2.48 20.76
N LEU A 34 -36.33 -2.66 21.98
CA LEU A 34 -34.88 -2.73 22.27
C LEU A 34 -34.16 -3.79 21.40
N GLY A 35 -34.85 -4.87 21.03
CA GLY A 35 -34.33 -5.90 20.13
C GLY A 35 -34.14 -5.42 18.69
N GLU A 36 -35.03 -4.56 18.19
CA GLU A 36 -34.91 -3.95 16.86
C GLU A 36 -33.80 -2.89 16.81
N MET A 37 -33.66 -2.08 17.86
CA MET A 37 -32.56 -1.12 17.97
C MET A 37 -31.19 -1.83 17.97
N PHE A 38 -31.05 -2.93 18.73
CA PHE A 38 -29.82 -3.72 18.78
C PHE A 38 -29.52 -4.40 17.42
N LYS A 39 -30.55 -4.94 16.76
CA LYS A 39 -30.44 -5.50 15.40
C LYS A 39 -29.99 -4.43 14.39
N SER A 40 -30.52 -3.22 14.47
CA SER A 40 -30.15 -2.11 13.60
C SER A 40 -28.71 -1.64 13.84
N LEU A 41 -28.26 -1.59 15.10
CA LEU A 41 -26.89 -1.23 15.47
C LEU A 41 -25.89 -2.29 15.00
N SER A 42 -26.20 -3.58 15.23
CA SER A 42 -25.39 -4.70 14.76
C SER A 42 -25.26 -4.69 13.23
N SER A 43 -26.34 -4.38 12.51
CA SER A 43 -26.32 -4.24 11.05
C SER A 43 -25.44 -3.06 10.59
N ARG A 44 -25.52 -1.91 11.27
CA ARG A 44 -24.68 -0.72 10.98
C ARG A 44 -23.19 -1.00 11.22
N LEU A 45 -22.86 -1.66 12.32
CA LEU A 45 -21.47 -2.07 12.62
C LEU A 45 -20.95 -3.07 11.59
N SER A 46 -21.76 -4.07 11.21
CA SER A 46 -21.41 -5.02 10.14
C SER A 46 -21.18 -4.30 8.80
N THR A 47 -21.96 -3.25 8.53
CA THR A 47 -21.81 -2.42 7.32
C THR A 47 -20.51 -1.61 7.36
N LEU A 48 -20.15 -1.01 8.49
CA LEU A 48 -18.89 -0.28 8.63
C LEU A 48 -17.67 -1.20 8.49
N VAL A 49 -17.68 -2.36 9.16
CA VAL A 49 -16.58 -3.34 9.06
C VAL A 49 -16.40 -3.80 7.61
N SER A 50 -17.48 -4.11 6.91
CA SER A 50 -17.40 -4.50 5.49
C SER A 50 -16.93 -3.35 4.59
N GLN A 51 -17.24 -2.10 4.93
CA GLN A 51 -16.76 -0.91 4.21
C GLN A 51 -15.28 -0.65 4.45
N GLU A 52 -14.78 -0.74 5.69
CA GLU A 52 -13.36 -0.60 5.99
C GLU A 52 -12.54 -1.69 5.28
N ILE A 53 -13.04 -2.93 5.26
CA ILE A 53 -12.40 -4.01 4.50
C ILE A 53 -12.43 -3.70 3.00
N ALA A 54 -13.55 -3.22 2.47
CA ALA A 54 -13.66 -2.86 1.05
C ALA A 54 -12.69 -1.72 0.67
N LEU A 55 -12.54 -0.73 1.54
CA LEU A 55 -11.62 0.38 1.36
C LEU A 55 -10.16 -0.07 1.45
N ALA A 56 -9.80 -0.84 2.48
CA ALA A 56 -8.46 -1.41 2.65
C ALA A 56 -8.09 -2.29 1.45
N LYS A 57 -9.06 -3.07 0.93
CA LYS A 57 -8.87 -3.85 -0.30
C LYS A 57 -8.64 -2.96 -1.51
N ALA A 58 -9.37 -1.85 -1.65
CA ALA A 58 -9.19 -0.90 -2.73
C ALA A 58 -7.80 -0.25 -2.68
N GLU A 59 -7.38 0.21 -1.50
CA GLU A 59 -6.06 0.83 -1.29
C GLU A 59 -4.92 -0.18 -1.48
N ALA A 60 -5.08 -1.42 -1.01
CA ALA A 60 -4.13 -2.50 -1.26
C ALA A 60 -4.02 -2.81 -2.76
N THR A 61 -5.14 -2.83 -3.48
CA THR A 61 -5.16 -3.06 -4.94
C THR A 61 -4.49 -1.92 -5.69
N GLU A 62 -4.76 -0.67 -5.31
CA GLU A 62 -4.12 0.49 -5.91
C GLU A 62 -2.61 0.49 -5.64
N SER A 63 -2.21 0.19 -4.41
CA SER A 63 -0.81 0.05 -4.01
C SER A 63 -0.11 -1.06 -4.80
N ALA A 64 -0.75 -2.23 -4.92
CA ALA A 64 -0.24 -3.34 -5.72
C ALA A 64 -0.10 -2.98 -7.21
N LYS A 65 -1.05 -2.23 -7.77
CA LYS A 65 -0.98 -1.74 -9.15
C LYS A 65 0.19 -0.77 -9.33
N LYS A 66 0.35 0.21 -8.44
CA LYS A 66 1.47 1.17 -8.48
C LYS A 66 2.81 0.46 -8.35
N ALA A 67 2.94 -0.45 -7.38
CA ALA A 67 4.13 -1.26 -7.21
C ALA A 67 4.41 -2.14 -8.44
N GLY A 68 3.38 -2.77 -9.02
CA GLY A 68 3.48 -3.58 -10.23
C GLY A 68 3.91 -2.78 -11.46
N THR A 69 3.35 -1.58 -11.66
CA THR A 69 3.79 -0.66 -12.72
C THR A 69 5.24 -0.23 -12.51
N GLY A 70 5.62 0.15 -11.29
CA GLY A 70 7.00 0.50 -10.95
C GLY A 70 7.98 -0.63 -11.23
N ALA A 71 7.66 -1.85 -10.77
CA ALA A 71 8.46 -3.03 -11.03
C ALA A 71 8.55 -3.34 -12.54
N GLY A 72 7.45 -3.20 -13.28
CA GLY A 72 7.42 -3.38 -14.74
C GLY A 72 8.29 -2.36 -15.48
N LEU A 73 8.24 -1.09 -15.08
CA LEU A 73 9.11 -0.05 -15.64
C LEU A 73 10.58 -0.32 -15.35
N LEU A 74 10.94 -0.75 -14.13
CA LEU A 74 12.31 -1.12 -13.78
C LEU A 74 12.80 -2.35 -14.57
N ALA A 75 11.95 -3.36 -14.73
CA ALA A 75 12.27 -4.52 -15.56
C ALA A 75 12.48 -4.13 -17.03
N GLY A 76 11.59 -3.28 -17.58
CA GLY A 76 11.73 -2.73 -18.92
C GLY A 76 13.01 -1.91 -19.08
N ALA A 77 13.35 -1.07 -18.10
CA ALA A 77 14.59 -0.29 -18.09
C ALA A 77 15.84 -1.19 -18.01
N ALA A 78 15.79 -2.28 -17.26
CA ALA A 78 16.88 -3.25 -17.20
C ALA A 78 17.12 -3.92 -18.56
N VAL A 79 16.05 -4.37 -19.24
CA VAL A 79 16.15 -4.95 -20.59
C VAL A 79 16.61 -3.91 -21.61
N GLY A 80 16.03 -2.70 -21.60
CA GLY A 80 16.44 -1.62 -22.48
C GLY A 80 17.89 -1.19 -22.26
N GLY A 81 18.31 -1.08 -21.00
CA GLY A 81 19.70 -0.81 -20.61
C GLY A 81 20.67 -1.89 -21.09
N PHE A 82 20.28 -3.16 -21.01
CA PHE A 82 21.08 -4.28 -21.54
C PHE A 82 21.31 -4.14 -23.05
N PHE A 83 20.25 -3.88 -23.84
CA PHE A 83 20.40 -3.66 -25.29
C PHE A 83 21.21 -2.42 -25.62
N LEU A 84 21.01 -1.32 -24.90
CA LEU A 84 21.80 -0.10 -25.06
C LEU A 84 23.29 -0.38 -24.87
N LEU A 85 23.66 -1.10 -23.79
CA LEU A 85 25.04 -1.49 -23.51
C LEU A 85 25.62 -2.43 -24.58
N MET A 86 24.82 -3.35 -25.11
CA MET A 86 25.19 -4.21 -26.23
C MET A 86 25.51 -3.40 -27.49
N PHE A 87 24.64 -2.47 -27.88
CA PHE A 87 24.86 -1.61 -29.04
C PHE A 87 26.04 -0.65 -28.84
N LEU A 88 26.21 -0.08 -27.64
CA LEU A 88 27.40 0.71 -27.31
C LEU A 88 28.68 -0.10 -27.46
N SER A 89 28.67 -1.37 -27.04
CA SER A 89 29.84 -2.25 -27.14
C SER A 89 30.20 -2.55 -28.59
N LEU A 90 29.20 -2.82 -29.43
CA LEU A 90 29.40 -3.00 -30.87
C LEU A 90 29.91 -1.71 -31.53
N ALA A 91 29.29 -0.57 -31.23
CA ALA A 91 29.71 0.73 -31.74
C ALA A 91 31.15 1.05 -31.34
N LEU A 92 31.51 0.82 -30.07
CA LEU A 92 32.87 1.03 -29.57
C LEU A 92 33.88 0.09 -30.26
N MET A 93 33.53 -1.19 -30.41
CA MET A 93 34.38 -2.16 -31.10
C MET A 93 34.61 -1.76 -32.57
N TRP A 94 33.58 -1.31 -33.28
CA TRP A 94 33.69 -0.81 -34.66
C TRP A 94 34.48 0.49 -34.73
N ALA A 95 34.27 1.42 -33.79
CA ALA A 95 35.02 2.67 -33.72
C ALA A 95 36.52 2.41 -33.51
N LEU A 96 36.89 1.55 -32.56
CA LEU A 96 38.28 1.13 -32.37
C LEU A 96 38.80 0.34 -33.58
N GLY A 97 37.96 -0.53 -34.15
CA GLY A 97 38.27 -1.30 -35.36
C GLY A 97 38.58 -0.45 -36.60
N SER A 98 38.16 0.82 -36.63
CA SER A 98 38.55 1.76 -37.68
C SER A 98 39.99 2.27 -37.54
N ALA A 99 40.54 2.24 -36.33
CA ALA A 99 41.90 2.69 -36.02
C ALA A 99 42.89 1.52 -35.86
N MET A 100 42.42 0.31 -35.57
CA MET A 100 43.24 -0.89 -35.36
C MET A 100 42.53 -2.17 -35.83
N HIS A 101 43.24 -3.29 -35.87
CA HIS A 101 42.63 -4.58 -36.21
C HIS A 101 41.48 -4.95 -35.24
N LEU A 102 40.35 -5.41 -35.80
CA LEU A 102 39.10 -5.62 -35.08
C LEU A 102 39.24 -6.61 -33.89
N GLY A 103 40.14 -7.58 -33.98
CA GLY A 103 40.44 -8.49 -32.88
C GLY A 103 41.02 -7.80 -31.64
N TRP A 104 41.90 -6.79 -31.82
CA TRP A 104 42.45 -6.02 -30.70
C TRP A 104 41.40 -5.07 -30.11
N ALA A 105 40.54 -4.49 -30.96
CA ALA A 105 39.39 -3.72 -30.51
C ALA A 105 38.45 -4.56 -29.63
N ALA A 106 38.13 -5.78 -30.05
CA ALA A 106 37.30 -6.70 -29.28
C ALA A 106 37.92 -7.07 -27.92
N LEU A 107 39.24 -7.30 -27.87
CA LEU A 107 39.93 -7.55 -26.60
C LEU A 107 39.86 -6.36 -25.64
N ILE A 108 40.02 -5.12 -26.14
CA ILE A 108 39.90 -3.92 -25.31
C ILE A 108 38.48 -3.80 -24.71
N VAL A 109 37.45 -4.00 -25.54
CA VAL A 109 36.06 -3.98 -25.08
C VAL A 109 35.78 -5.11 -24.07
N ALA A 110 36.35 -6.30 -24.28
CA ALA A 110 36.23 -7.41 -23.34
C ALA A 110 36.88 -7.11 -21.99
N VAL A 111 38.08 -6.50 -21.97
CA VAL A 111 38.75 -6.08 -20.73
C VAL A 111 37.91 -5.02 -19.99
N LEU A 112 37.36 -4.04 -20.72
CA LEU A 112 36.46 -3.02 -20.15
C LEU A 112 35.27 -3.67 -19.43
N TRP A 113 34.60 -4.62 -20.08
CA TRP A 113 33.49 -5.35 -19.46
C TRP A 113 33.93 -6.24 -18.30
N GLY A 114 35.11 -6.85 -18.38
CA GLY A 114 35.70 -7.61 -17.28
C GLY A 114 35.90 -6.75 -16.03
N VAL A 115 36.40 -5.52 -16.18
CA VAL A 115 36.53 -4.57 -15.06
C VAL A 115 35.16 -4.18 -14.50
N CYS A 116 34.20 -3.83 -15.37
CA CYS A 116 32.83 -3.54 -14.94
C CYS A 116 32.22 -4.70 -14.14
N ALA A 117 32.33 -5.93 -14.65
CA ALA A 117 31.81 -7.13 -14.00
C ALA A 117 32.49 -7.39 -12.64
N ALA A 118 33.80 -7.20 -12.54
CA ALA A 118 34.53 -7.35 -11.28
C ALA A 118 34.04 -6.34 -10.22
N VAL A 119 33.86 -5.06 -10.60
CA VAL A 119 33.34 -4.02 -9.71
C VAL A 119 31.93 -4.35 -9.25
N LEU A 120 31.03 -4.71 -10.18
CA LEU A 120 29.64 -5.08 -9.86
C LEU A 120 29.58 -6.30 -8.93
N ALA A 121 30.39 -7.33 -9.18
CA ALA A 121 30.47 -8.50 -8.32
C ALA A 121 30.94 -8.15 -6.90
N LEU A 122 31.95 -7.29 -6.76
CA LEU A 122 32.44 -6.83 -5.47
C LEU A 122 31.39 -6.00 -4.71
N MET A 123 30.68 -5.10 -5.41
CA MET A 123 29.59 -4.33 -4.81
C MET A 123 28.45 -5.26 -4.38
N GLY A 124 28.01 -6.16 -5.26
CA GLY A 124 26.96 -7.13 -4.98
C GLY A 124 27.29 -7.99 -3.75
N LYS A 125 28.53 -8.49 -3.65
CA LYS A 125 29.01 -9.19 -2.45
C LYS A 125 28.89 -8.34 -1.19
N LYS A 126 29.35 -7.09 -1.21
CA LYS A 126 29.25 -6.17 -0.06
C LYS A 126 27.79 -5.90 0.34
N HIS A 127 26.87 -5.79 -0.63
CA HIS A 127 25.45 -5.61 -0.35
C HIS A 127 24.83 -6.86 0.28
N LEU A 128 25.15 -8.05 -0.24
CA LEU A 128 24.69 -9.33 0.31
C LEU A 128 25.24 -9.60 1.72
N GLU A 129 26.50 -9.24 1.98
CA GLU A 129 27.13 -9.35 3.30
C GLU A 129 26.44 -8.46 4.34
N LYS A 130 26.00 -7.26 3.96
CA LYS A 130 25.20 -6.38 4.84
C LYS A 130 23.84 -6.98 5.19
N ILE A 131 23.23 -7.73 4.27
CA ILE A 131 21.94 -8.40 4.50
C ILE A 131 22.11 -9.64 5.38
N LYS A 132 23.23 -10.38 5.25
CA LYS A 132 23.59 -11.51 6.13
C LYS A 132 23.85 -11.12 7.58
N GLY A 133 23.96 -9.83 7.89
CA GLY A 133 24.05 -9.29 9.25
C GLY A 133 22.73 -9.22 10.02
N LEU A 134 21.63 -9.82 9.53
CA LEU A 134 20.39 -10.02 10.28
C LEU A 134 20.34 -11.45 10.85
N PRO A 135 20.83 -11.69 12.08
CA PRO A 135 20.89 -13.01 12.72
C PRO A 135 19.53 -13.41 13.32
N GLN A 136 18.44 -13.39 12.54
CA GLN A 136 17.09 -13.63 13.09
C GLN A 136 16.28 -14.69 12.33
N THR A 137 16.85 -15.35 11.32
CA THR A 137 16.11 -16.40 10.55
C THR A 137 16.75 -17.79 10.64
N GLN A 138 17.84 -17.95 11.40
CA GLN A 138 18.40 -19.27 11.69
C GLN A 138 17.92 -19.86 13.03
N GLU A 139 17.52 -19.03 14.00
CA GLU A 139 16.91 -19.51 15.26
C GLU A 139 15.51 -20.09 15.02
N THR A 140 14.68 -19.44 14.18
CA THR A 140 13.32 -19.93 13.88
C THR A 140 13.30 -21.26 13.10
N LEU A 141 14.40 -21.64 12.45
CA LEU A 141 14.52 -22.94 11.76
C LEU A 141 15.12 -24.04 12.67
N GLN A 142 15.73 -23.67 13.79
CA GLN A 142 16.25 -24.62 14.79
C GLN A 142 15.26 -24.88 15.94
N GLU A 143 14.23 -24.04 16.10
CA GLU A 143 13.10 -24.23 17.03
C GLU A 143 11.87 -24.88 16.36
N ILE A 144 12.06 -25.87 15.48
CA ILE A 144 10.97 -26.85 15.24
C ILE A 144 11.21 -27.99 16.23
N PRO A 145 10.55 -27.99 17.41
CA PRO A 145 10.68 -29.08 18.36
C PRO A 145 10.28 -30.42 17.71
N GLU A 146 10.99 -31.49 18.05
CA GLU A 146 10.69 -32.88 17.63
C GLU A 146 9.26 -33.36 17.99
N THR A 147 8.47 -32.53 18.68
CA THR A 147 7.09 -32.79 19.08
C THR A 147 6.09 -32.79 17.93
N LEU A 148 6.49 -32.45 16.70
CA LEU A 148 5.67 -32.60 15.48
C LEU A 148 5.97 -33.88 14.70
N ASN A 149 6.55 -34.92 15.33
CA ASN A 149 6.64 -36.24 14.73
C ASN A 149 5.47 -37.15 15.19
N PRO A 150 4.33 -37.17 14.47
CA PRO A 150 3.18 -38.01 14.80
C PRO A 150 3.43 -39.54 14.64
N ALA A 151 4.66 -39.98 14.36
CA ALA A 151 4.98 -41.40 14.11
C ALA A 151 5.35 -42.22 15.37
N LYS A 152 5.12 -41.71 16.60
CA LYS A 152 5.44 -42.46 17.83
C LYS A 152 4.27 -42.70 18.79
N GLU A 153 3.03 -42.41 18.40
CA GLU A 153 1.84 -42.77 19.19
C GLU A 153 1.11 -43.96 18.54
N THR A 154 1.80 -45.09 18.40
CA THR A 154 1.18 -46.41 18.21
C THR A 154 2.12 -47.49 18.77
N ARG A 155 2.12 -47.65 20.09
CA ARG A 155 2.34 -48.97 20.71
C ARG A 155 1.78 -49.04 22.12
#